data_AF-A0A518B278-F1
#
_entry.id   AF-A0A518B278-F1
#
_cell.length_a   1.000
_cell.length_b   1.000
_cell.length_c   1.000
_cell.angle_alpha   90.00
_cell.angle_beta   90.00
_cell.angle_gamma   90.00
#
_symmetry.space_group_name_H-M   'P 1'
#
loop_
_entity.id
_entity.type
_entity.pdbx_description
1 polymer ?
#
loop_
_entity_poly.entity_id
_entity_poly.type
_entity_poly.pdbx_seq_one_letter_code
_entity_poly.pdbx_strand_id
1 'polypeptide(L)'
;MPKLKDPESIDLHYYLHDLPTAQHKAGLAGLVLAIRSLEERSAKEPEIIRPESVPSIQHLDNNSLSVQFTERSIRGLFDDLYDASWEKTSSPQKRPKTAPIDVIERSEESSVGPGQIKQVKLYVYEDVRPRGTILEPLLPEGWLELWRDMIWQIPREKATTRKPYEQRANGQPCGEGLQTWKGVVKFDKALKKNEFATGPVAGSLLLGAQASNAEGVPFVGRLDQNLLLHFWSLVVMISIPRQIDHDGKMTQVGFVIAIPEVSRLERFCNKLARVFHSLGEKQPDHRRPTRAFIDVPAQGALQFVDSVSAMKSAQEEEGSWTVNAVDFCHFEKKGHNLKLLSSGRVFPDQQLLEDYRDIVGRPNASKSYQNPLFRAALMLALFERKPWWSELANLFTRRDWRFFVSAADTKSDAPAIARLRWFWLDMTNKFRNEEEKRTNMPPDEATNSTQRLPEIVKRLVATYVWARAKERSKDDPKKLATEREHVAQSLFLEFRSRRDQEFVDHFAGTFFAVGQWFERSSNDFEVLSTCLIDRNADRRADLKTLTLAALSAASYTPKEQNGDQS
;
A
#
# COMPACT_ATOMS: atom_id res chain seq x y z
N MET A 1 -41.20 20.43 -34.99
CA MET A 1 -41.03 19.03 -34.53
C MET A 1 -41.52 18.92 -33.10
N PRO A 2 -42.37 17.95 -32.74
CA PRO A 2 -42.83 17.78 -31.37
C PRO A 2 -41.65 17.44 -30.44
N LYS A 3 -41.58 18.06 -29.26
CA LYS A 3 -40.59 17.71 -28.23
C LYS A 3 -40.85 16.26 -27.81
N LEU A 4 -39.89 15.37 -28.04
CA LEU A 4 -39.88 14.03 -27.47
C LEU A 4 -40.06 14.13 -25.96
N LYS A 5 -41.18 13.59 -25.45
CA LYS A 5 -41.47 13.47 -24.01
C LYS A 5 -40.30 12.75 -23.35
N ASP A 6 -39.89 13.22 -22.17
CA ASP A 6 -38.83 12.54 -21.43
C ASP A 6 -39.29 11.11 -21.07
N PRO A 7 -38.41 10.11 -21.21
CA PRO A 7 -38.75 8.73 -20.90
C PRO A 7 -38.98 8.55 -19.40
N GLU A 8 -39.92 7.68 -19.03
CA GLU A 8 -40.21 7.35 -17.63
C GLU A 8 -39.15 6.42 -17.02
N SER A 9 -38.57 5.55 -17.84
CA SER A 9 -37.43 4.70 -17.51
C SER A 9 -36.43 4.62 -18.67
N ILE A 10 -35.16 4.39 -18.34
CA ILE A 10 -34.07 4.20 -19.30
C ILE A 10 -33.27 2.96 -18.88
N ASP A 11 -33.06 2.06 -19.82
CA ASP A 11 -32.18 0.90 -19.64
C ASP A 11 -30.77 1.26 -20.13
N LEU A 12 -29.78 1.12 -19.25
CA LEU A 12 -28.37 1.31 -19.58
C LEU A 12 -27.65 -0.03 -19.56
N HIS A 13 -26.94 -0.31 -20.65
CA HIS A 13 -26.18 -1.54 -20.85
C HIS A 13 -24.68 -1.20 -20.85
N TYR A 14 -23.93 -1.87 -19.99
CA TYR A 14 -22.49 -1.72 -19.86
C TYR A 14 -21.79 -3.03 -20.13
N TYR A 15 -20.71 -2.97 -20.91
CA TYR A 15 -19.78 -4.09 -21.09
C TYR A 15 -18.40 -3.70 -20.57
N LEU A 16 -17.75 -4.59 -19.83
CA LEU A 16 -16.43 -4.33 -19.24
C LEU A 16 -15.37 -3.95 -20.29
N HIS A 17 -15.44 -4.52 -21.49
CA HIS A 17 -14.48 -4.25 -22.56
C HIS A 17 -14.67 -2.88 -23.23
N ASP A 18 -15.85 -2.27 -23.10
CA ASP A 18 -16.17 -0.95 -23.66
C ASP A 18 -15.78 0.21 -22.71
N LEU A 19 -15.44 -0.10 -21.46
CA LEU A 19 -15.12 0.91 -20.45
C LEU A 19 -13.67 1.38 -20.58
N PRO A 20 -13.44 2.71 -20.61
CA PRO A 20 -12.17 3.25 -21.09
C PRO A 20 -11.03 3.18 -20.07
N THR A 21 -11.31 3.04 -18.78
CA THR A 21 -10.27 3.00 -17.74
C THR A 21 -10.60 2.01 -16.62
N ALA A 22 -9.59 1.60 -15.85
CA ALA A 22 -9.79 0.80 -14.64
C ALA A 22 -10.75 1.48 -13.66
N GLN A 23 -10.74 2.81 -13.57
CA GLN A 23 -11.65 3.55 -12.71
C GLN A 23 -13.11 3.46 -13.17
N HIS A 24 -13.39 3.39 -14.47
CA HIS A 24 -14.75 3.14 -14.97
C HIS A 24 -15.19 1.70 -14.67
N LYS A 25 -14.31 0.71 -14.85
CA LYS A 25 -14.60 -0.70 -14.52
C LYS A 25 -14.83 -0.90 -13.02
N ALA A 26 -14.01 -0.27 -12.17
CA ALA A 26 -14.23 -0.17 -10.73
C ALA A 26 -15.56 0.55 -10.41
N GLY A 27 -15.87 1.62 -11.14
CA GLY A 27 -17.15 2.32 -11.07
C GLY A 27 -18.35 1.43 -11.36
N LEU A 28 -18.25 0.56 -12.37
CA LEU A 28 -19.29 -0.42 -12.69
C LEU A 28 -19.51 -1.42 -11.54
N ALA A 29 -18.43 -1.96 -10.97
CA ALA A 29 -18.53 -2.83 -9.81
C ALA A 29 -19.08 -2.11 -8.57
N GLY A 30 -18.71 -0.84 -8.37
CA GLY A 30 -19.25 0.01 -7.30
C GLY A 30 -20.73 0.31 -7.47
N LEU A 31 -21.20 0.49 -8.70
CA LEU A 31 -22.63 0.65 -9.00
C LEU A 31 -23.42 -0.60 -8.62
N VAL A 32 -22.91 -1.80 -8.98
CA VAL A 32 -23.52 -3.07 -8.56
C VAL A 32 -23.59 -3.18 -7.04
N LEU A 33 -22.50 -2.81 -6.34
CA LEU A 33 -22.46 -2.84 -4.87
C LEU A 33 -23.47 -1.87 -4.25
N ALA A 34 -23.57 -0.66 -4.79
CA ALA A 34 -24.49 0.37 -4.31
C ALA A 34 -25.96 -0.06 -4.50
N ILE A 35 -26.31 -0.58 -5.69
CA ILE A 35 -27.68 -1.06 -5.97
C ILE A 35 -28.03 -2.21 -5.03
N ARG A 36 -27.17 -3.24 -4.90
CA ARG A 36 -27.42 -4.39 -4.00
C ARG A 36 -27.59 -3.97 -2.54
N SER A 37 -26.76 -3.03 -2.06
CA SER A 37 -26.89 -2.50 -0.70
C SER A 37 -28.22 -1.77 -0.49
N LEU A 38 -28.67 -1.01 -1.49
CA LEU A 38 -29.91 -0.27 -1.44
C LEU A 38 -31.14 -1.20 -1.54
N GLU A 39 -31.07 -2.22 -2.40
CA GLU A 39 -32.08 -3.29 -2.51
C GLU A 39 -32.25 -4.02 -1.16
N GLU A 40 -31.14 -4.43 -0.53
CA GLU A 40 -31.18 -5.14 0.75
C GLU A 40 -31.80 -4.29 1.86
N ARG A 41 -31.43 -3.00 1.94
CA ARG A 41 -32.00 -2.09 2.96
C ARG A 41 -33.44 -1.70 2.65
N SER A 42 -33.81 -1.52 1.38
CA SER A 42 -35.20 -1.29 0.98
C SER A 42 -36.11 -2.48 1.32
N ALA A 43 -35.60 -3.71 1.18
CA ALA A 43 -36.34 -4.90 1.58
C ALA A 43 -36.54 -4.99 3.10
N LYS A 44 -35.59 -4.52 3.90
CA LYS A 44 -35.68 -4.51 5.38
C LYS A 44 -36.52 -3.34 5.90
N GLU A 45 -36.44 -2.17 5.27
CA GLU A 45 -37.02 -0.91 5.73
C GLU A 45 -37.74 -0.16 4.58
N PRO A 46 -38.82 -0.73 4.02
CA PRO A 46 -39.49 -0.17 2.83
C PRO A 46 -40.14 1.21 3.06
N GLU A 47 -40.47 1.52 4.31
CA GLU A 47 -41.02 2.83 4.71
C GLU A 47 -39.97 3.95 4.65
N ILE A 48 -38.69 3.60 4.86
CA ILE A 48 -37.57 4.54 4.84
C ILE A 48 -37.00 4.63 3.42
N ILE A 49 -36.75 3.47 2.80
CA ILE A 49 -36.22 3.38 1.44
C ILE A 49 -37.28 2.72 0.57
N ARG A 50 -38.06 3.54 -0.11
CA ARG A 50 -39.15 3.04 -0.96
C ARG A 50 -38.59 2.28 -2.16
N PRO A 51 -39.18 1.13 -2.55
CA PRO A 51 -38.69 0.31 -3.67
C PRO A 51 -38.51 1.07 -4.98
N GLU A 52 -39.38 2.04 -5.28
CA GLU A 52 -39.26 2.86 -6.50
C GLU A 52 -38.05 3.81 -6.53
N SER A 53 -37.34 3.93 -5.41
CA SER A 53 -36.09 4.70 -5.29
C SER A 53 -34.85 3.84 -5.51
N VAL A 54 -35.02 2.56 -5.85
CA VAL A 54 -33.95 1.60 -6.10
C VAL A 54 -33.89 1.28 -7.60
N PRO A 55 -32.71 1.43 -8.25
CA PRO A 55 -32.55 0.98 -9.63
C PRO A 55 -32.68 -0.54 -9.74
N SER A 56 -33.21 -1.04 -10.85
CA SER A 56 -33.43 -2.48 -11.02
C SER A 56 -32.37 -3.09 -11.94
N ILE A 57 -31.58 -4.05 -11.42
CA ILE A 57 -30.65 -4.84 -12.22
C ILE A 57 -31.46 -5.82 -13.09
N GLN A 58 -31.46 -5.61 -14.40
CA GLN A 58 -32.14 -6.47 -15.37
C GLN A 58 -31.28 -7.68 -15.77
N HIS A 59 -29.96 -7.46 -15.84
CA HIS A 59 -28.99 -8.49 -16.21
C HIS A 59 -27.65 -8.21 -15.55
N LEU A 60 -27.01 -9.24 -15.00
CA LEU A 60 -25.66 -9.18 -14.46
C LEU A 60 -24.95 -10.50 -14.74
N ASP A 61 -23.80 -10.42 -15.41
CA ASP A 61 -22.89 -11.54 -15.58
C ASP A 61 -21.44 -11.10 -15.36
N ASN A 62 -20.48 -11.93 -15.76
CA ASN A 62 -19.06 -11.62 -15.59
C ASN A 62 -18.56 -10.48 -16.49
N ASN A 63 -19.24 -10.17 -17.60
CA ASN A 63 -18.75 -9.24 -18.62
C ASN A 63 -19.63 -8.01 -18.77
N SER A 64 -20.85 -8.03 -18.26
CA SER A 64 -21.87 -7.02 -18.53
C SER A 64 -22.83 -6.77 -17.37
N LEU A 65 -23.43 -5.59 -17.40
CA LEU A 65 -24.49 -5.16 -16.49
C LEU A 65 -25.55 -4.39 -17.29
N SER A 66 -26.82 -4.71 -17.06
CA SER A 66 -27.96 -3.94 -17.56
C SER A 66 -28.78 -3.45 -16.36
N VAL A 67 -28.98 -2.14 -16.27
CA VAL A 67 -29.74 -1.51 -15.18
C VAL A 67 -30.83 -0.63 -15.74
N GLN A 68 -32.03 -0.80 -15.22
CA GLN A 68 -33.14 0.11 -15.46
C GLN A 68 -33.14 1.24 -14.44
N PHE A 69 -33.13 2.46 -14.94
CA PHE A 69 -33.17 3.68 -14.14
C PHE A 69 -34.45 4.47 -14.40
N THR A 70 -35.07 4.94 -13.32
CA THR A 70 -36.02 6.05 -13.30
C THR A 70 -35.35 7.28 -12.67
N GLU A 71 -35.92 8.47 -12.85
CA GLU A 71 -35.47 9.69 -12.17
C GLU A 71 -35.37 9.49 -10.65
N ARG A 72 -36.39 8.83 -10.08
CA ARG A 72 -36.48 8.58 -8.64
C ARG A 72 -35.40 7.61 -8.17
N SER A 73 -35.14 6.56 -8.93
CA SER A 73 -34.11 5.58 -8.60
C SER A 73 -32.69 6.16 -8.63
N ILE A 74 -32.37 7.03 -9.61
CA ILE A 74 -31.06 7.70 -9.64
C ILE A 74 -30.93 8.67 -8.46
N ARG A 75 -31.98 9.41 -8.13
CA ARG A 75 -31.96 10.29 -6.95
C ARG A 75 -31.71 9.49 -5.66
N GLY A 76 -32.44 8.39 -5.45
CA GLY A 76 -32.25 7.51 -4.30
C GLY A 76 -30.83 6.96 -4.22
N LEU A 77 -30.28 6.48 -5.34
CA LEU A 77 -28.90 5.99 -5.43
C LEU A 77 -27.86 7.06 -5.05
N PHE A 78 -28.03 8.30 -5.52
CA PHE A 78 -27.12 9.40 -5.22
C PHE A 78 -27.29 9.95 -3.80
N ASP A 79 -28.52 9.99 -3.29
CA ASP A 79 -28.80 10.39 -1.91
C ASP A 79 -28.13 9.45 -0.90
N ASP A 80 -28.06 8.17 -1.25
CA ASP A 80 -27.40 7.13 -0.47
C ASP A 80 -25.88 7.16 -0.61
N LEU A 81 -25.36 7.29 -1.85
CA LEU A 81 -23.91 7.41 -2.10
C LEU A 81 -23.28 8.61 -1.38
N TYR A 82 -24.01 9.73 -1.35
CA TYR A 82 -23.57 10.99 -0.73
C TYR A 82 -24.09 11.18 0.70
N ASP A 83 -24.61 10.13 1.33
CA ASP A 83 -25.17 10.23 2.69
C ASP A 83 -24.10 10.73 3.70
N ALA A 84 -24.52 11.66 4.55
CA ALA A 84 -23.64 12.40 5.44
C ALA A 84 -24.38 12.89 6.69
N SER A 85 -23.63 13.17 7.74
CA SER A 85 -24.15 13.75 8.98
C SER A 85 -23.20 14.82 9.52
N TRP A 86 -23.77 15.74 10.31
CA TRP A 86 -23.00 16.65 11.14
C TRP A 86 -22.42 15.88 12.34
N GLU A 87 -21.10 15.90 12.49
CA GLU A 87 -20.40 15.23 13.59
C GLU A 87 -19.46 16.20 14.31
N LYS A 88 -19.34 16.01 15.63
CA LYS A 88 -18.37 16.74 16.44
C LYS A 88 -16.98 16.15 16.24
N THR A 89 -16.07 16.96 15.71
CA THR A 89 -14.66 16.59 15.52
C THR A 89 -13.77 17.48 16.36
N SER A 90 -12.70 16.91 16.90
CA SER A 90 -11.73 17.65 17.70
C SER A 90 -10.44 17.90 16.92
N SER A 91 -9.82 19.06 17.18
CA SER A 91 -8.56 19.48 16.56
C SER A 91 -7.61 20.03 17.63
N PRO A 92 -6.32 19.67 17.63
CA PRO A 92 -5.35 20.25 18.55
C PRO A 92 -5.03 21.72 18.23
N GLN A 93 -5.39 22.20 17.05
CA GLN A 93 -5.20 23.58 16.62
C GLN A 93 -6.54 24.27 16.41
N LYS A 94 -6.64 25.52 16.89
CA LYS A 94 -7.79 26.38 16.63
C LYS A 94 -7.84 26.74 15.14
N ARG A 95 -8.97 26.48 14.49
CA ARG A 95 -9.19 26.83 13.09
C ARG A 95 -9.29 28.35 12.92
N PRO A 96 -8.63 28.93 11.91
CA PRO A 96 -8.78 30.35 11.62
C PRO A 96 -10.20 30.64 11.14
N LYS A 97 -10.82 31.69 11.69
CA LYS A 97 -12.17 32.19 11.31
C LYS A 97 -13.36 31.26 11.65
N THR A 98 -13.16 30.22 12.45
CA THR A 98 -14.26 29.39 12.98
C THR A 98 -14.12 29.30 14.51
N ALA A 99 -15.16 29.73 15.23
CA ALA A 99 -15.20 29.56 16.68
C ALA A 99 -15.40 28.08 17.02
N PRO A 100 -14.60 27.51 17.94
CA PRO A 100 -14.87 26.17 18.44
C PRO A 100 -16.19 26.15 19.22
N ILE A 101 -16.93 25.05 19.07
CA ILE A 101 -18.16 24.81 19.83
C ILE A 101 -17.83 24.48 21.27
N ASP A 102 -16.71 23.79 21.49
CA ASP A 102 -16.23 23.40 22.81
C ASP A 102 -14.69 23.31 22.83
N VAL A 103 -14.10 23.35 24.02
CA VAL A 103 -12.67 23.16 24.26
C VAL A 103 -12.49 22.14 25.36
N ILE A 104 -11.99 20.96 24.99
CA ILE A 104 -11.75 19.85 25.92
C ILE A 104 -10.25 19.71 26.22
N GLU A 105 -9.92 19.38 27.46
CA GLU A 105 -8.54 19.06 27.87
C GLU A 105 -8.40 17.54 27.94
N ARG A 106 -7.51 16.97 27.13
CA ARG A 106 -7.24 15.52 27.13
C ARG A 106 -5.83 15.24 27.61
N SER A 107 -5.71 14.34 28.58
CA SER A 107 -4.45 13.75 29.00
C SER A 107 -4.00 12.75 27.93
N GLU A 108 -2.96 13.08 27.14
CA GLU A 108 -2.29 12.13 26.24
C GLU A 108 -0.93 11.72 26.84
N GLU A 109 -0.53 10.46 26.70
CA GLU A 109 0.85 10.06 27.02
C GLU A 109 1.82 10.80 26.08
N SER A 110 2.82 11.45 26.67
CA SER A 110 3.81 12.24 25.97
C SER A 110 4.71 11.35 25.15
N SER A 111 5.07 11.82 23.96
CA SER A 111 6.06 11.20 23.09
C SER A 111 7.51 11.22 23.64
N VAL A 112 7.73 11.77 24.83
CA VAL A 112 9.06 12.03 25.42
C VAL A 112 9.50 10.90 26.37
N GLY A 113 8.60 10.01 26.77
CA GLY A 113 8.92 8.80 27.53
C GLY A 113 7.67 8.10 28.04
N PRO A 114 7.69 6.76 28.20
CA PRO A 114 6.56 6.01 28.75
C PRO A 114 6.23 6.52 30.16
N GLY A 115 4.97 6.87 30.40
CA GLY A 115 4.45 7.31 31.71
C GLY A 115 4.38 8.82 31.97
N GLN A 116 4.85 9.70 31.07
CA GLN A 116 4.61 11.14 31.22
C GLN A 116 3.30 11.54 30.54
N ILE A 117 2.35 12.10 31.27
CA ILE A 117 1.06 12.57 30.73
C ILE A 117 1.18 14.05 30.36
N LYS A 118 0.95 14.39 29.09
CA LYS A 118 0.82 15.77 28.61
C LYS A 118 -0.65 16.11 28.44
N GLN A 119 -1.11 17.18 29.09
CA GLN A 119 -2.42 17.73 28.78
C GLN A 119 -2.38 18.44 27.43
N VAL A 120 -3.26 18.02 26.53
CA VAL A 120 -3.43 18.61 25.19
C VAL A 120 -4.83 19.23 25.14
N LYS A 121 -4.87 20.53 24.85
CA LYS A 121 -6.12 21.25 24.54
C LYS A 121 -6.61 20.86 23.15
N LEU A 122 -7.86 20.41 23.05
CA LEU A 122 -8.51 20.09 21.80
C LEU A 122 -9.73 20.99 21.61
N TYR A 123 -9.83 21.59 20.43
CA TYR A 123 -10.92 22.45 19.99
C TYR A 123 -11.94 21.63 19.21
N VAL A 124 -13.21 21.65 19.61
CA VAL A 124 -14.29 20.86 19.00
C VAL A 124 -15.06 21.72 17.98
N TYR A 125 -15.33 21.14 16.81
CA TYR A 125 -16.06 21.74 15.70
C TYR A 125 -17.15 20.79 15.20
N GLU A 126 -18.23 21.31 14.61
CA GLU A 126 -19.17 20.52 13.84
C GLU A 126 -18.72 20.53 12.38
N ASP A 127 -18.47 19.33 11.85
CA ASP A 127 -18.11 19.13 10.45
C ASP A 127 -19.04 18.10 9.82
N VAL A 128 -19.33 18.30 8.53
CA VAL A 128 -19.98 17.28 7.72
C VAL A 128 -19.02 16.11 7.48
N ARG A 129 -19.47 14.91 7.81
CA ARG A 129 -18.75 13.64 7.60
C ARG A 129 -19.58 12.72 6.70
N PRO A 130 -18.99 12.11 5.66
CA PRO A 130 -19.64 11.04 4.91
C PRO A 130 -19.97 9.88 5.84
N ARG A 131 -21.19 9.38 5.80
CA ARG A 131 -21.58 8.20 6.59
C ARG A 131 -21.01 6.93 5.98
N GLY A 132 -21.06 6.84 4.66
CA GLY A 132 -20.60 5.65 3.94
C GLY A 132 -21.52 4.46 4.20
N THR A 133 -22.84 4.70 4.24
CA THR A 133 -23.90 3.74 4.58
C THR A 133 -23.81 2.43 3.77
N ILE A 134 -23.34 2.50 2.52
CA ILE A 134 -23.08 1.33 1.66
C ILE A 134 -21.93 0.46 2.20
N LEU A 135 -20.89 1.09 2.75
CA LEU A 135 -19.65 0.45 3.18
C LEU A 135 -19.63 0.08 4.66
N GLU A 136 -20.44 0.75 5.48
CA GLU A 136 -20.55 0.49 6.93
C GLU A 136 -20.77 -1.00 7.28
N PRO A 137 -21.66 -1.76 6.61
CA PRO A 137 -21.80 -3.19 6.90
C PRO A 137 -20.67 -4.06 6.36
N LEU A 138 -19.75 -3.51 5.55
CA LEU A 138 -18.70 -4.26 4.86
C LEU A 138 -17.30 -4.01 5.42
N LEU A 139 -17.05 -2.80 5.91
CA LEU A 139 -15.74 -2.35 6.39
C LEU A 139 -15.71 -2.27 7.92
N PRO A 140 -14.64 -2.77 8.56
CA PRO A 140 -14.40 -2.46 9.97
C PRO A 140 -14.25 -0.95 10.19
N GLU A 141 -14.61 -0.46 11.38
CA GLU A 141 -14.70 0.98 11.70
C GLU A 141 -13.44 1.77 11.31
N GLY A 142 -12.24 1.24 11.61
CA GLY A 142 -10.99 1.91 11.27
C GLY A 142 -10.71 2.04 9.77
N TRP A 143 -11.26 1.15 8.95
CA TRP A 143 -11.19 1.22 7.49
C TRP A 143 -12.23 2.16 6.91
N LEU A 144 -13.42 2.22 7.51
CA LEU A 144 -14.43 3.21 7.15
C LEU A 144 -13.94 4.63 7.45
N GLU A 145 -13.32 4.87 8.60
CA GLU A 145 -12.67 6.14 8.94
C GLU A 145 -11.59 6.51 7.92
N LEU A 146 -10.79 5.54 7.50
CA LEU A 146 -9.77 5.72 6.46
C LEU A 146 -10.38 6.11 5.11
N TRP A 147 -11.48 5.47 4.73
CA TRP A 147 -12.24 5.81 3.53
C TRP A 147 -12.80 7.23 3.58
N ARG A 148 -13.45 7.62 4.69
CA ARG A 148 -13.99 8.97 4.90
C ARG A 148 -12.90 10.04 4.73
N ASP A 149 -11.74 9.82 5.34
CA ASP A 149 -10.63 10.75 5.26
C ASP A 149 -10.03 10.82 3.85
N MET A 150 -9.93 9.69 3.15
CA MET A 150 -9.49 9.66 1.75
C MET A 150 -10.43 10.47 0.86
N ILE A 151 -11.76 10.29 0.98
CA ILE A 151 -12.74 11.05 0.19
C ILE A 151 -12.55 12.57 0.39
N TRP A 152 -12.39 13.02 1.64
CA TRP A 152 -12.25 14.45 1.97
C TRP A 152 -10.92 15.07 1.53
N GLN A 153 -9.86 14.27 1.44
CA GLN A 153 -8.51 14.75 1.15
C GLN A 153 -8.14 14.61 -0.32
N ILE A 154 -8.72 13.64 -1.04
CA ILE A 154 -8.37 13.33 -2.42
C ILE A 154 -9.50 13.79 -3.39
N PRO A 155 -10.58 13.04 -3.67
CA PRO A 155 -11.56 13.46 -4.67
C PRO A 155 -12.36 14.69 -4.26
N ARG A 156 -12.62 14.89 -2.96
CA ARG A 156 -13.39 16.03 -2.43
C ARG A 156 -12.53 16.99 -1.61
N GLU A 157 -11.28 17.18 -2.05
CA GLU A 157 -10.28 18.07 -1.42
C GLU A 157 -10.80 19.52 -1.29
N LYS A 158 -11.46 20.01 -2.34
CA LYS A 158 -12.01 21.37 -2.43
C LYS A 158 -13.38 21.44 -1.78
N ALA A 159 -13.62 22.45 -0.95
CA ALA A 159 -14.89 22.64 -0.27
C ALA A 159 -16.10 22.65 -1.23
N THR A 160 -15.98 23.30 -2.39
CA THR A 160 -17.07 23.36 -3.39
C THR A 160 -17.50 22.00 -3.91
N THR A 161 -16.61 21.01 -3.89
CA THR A 161 -16.91 19.64 -4.32
C THR A 161 -17.62 18.82 -3.25
N ARG A 162 -17.70 19.31 -1.99
CA ARG A 162 -18.36 18.62 -0.86
C ARG A 162 -19.85 18.91 -0.74
N LYS A 163 -20.36 19.85 -1.52
CA LYS A 163 -21.77 20.25 -1.56
C LYS A 163 -22.78 19.09 -1.59
N PRO A 164 -22.57 17.99 -2.33
CA PRO A 164 -23.48 16.83 -2.29
C PRO A 164 -23.68 16.27 -0.88
N TYR A 165 -22.59 16.12 -0.12
CA TYR A 165 -22.64 15.64 1.26
C TYR A 165 -23.24 16.69 2.20
N GLU A 166 -22.95 17.97 2.01
CA GLU A 166 -23.54 19.06 2.82
C GLU A 166 -25.06 19.11 2.64
N GLN A 167 -25.57 18.90 1.43
CA GLN A 167 -27.01 18.80 1.17
C GLN A 167 -27.63 17.64 1.96
N ARG A 168 -27.00 16.46 1.91
CA ARG A 168 -27.47 15.27 2.63
C ARG A 168 -27.43 15.43 4.15
N ALA A 169 -26.35 16.01 4.69
CA ALA A 169 -26.23 16.30 6.13
C ALA A 169 -27.30 17.28 6.62
N ASN A 170 -27.82 18.15 5.74
CA ASN A 170 -28.93 19.06 6.03
C ASN A 170 -30.32 18.46 5.72
N GLY A 171 -30.41 17.15 5.44
CA GLY A 171 -31.66 16.47 5.11
C GLY A 171 -32.22 16.78 3.72
N GLN A 172 -31.47 17.46 2.85
CA GLN A 172 -31.89 17.81 1.50
C GLN A 172 -31.48 16.73 0.50
N PRO A 173 -32.20 16.57 -0.63
CA PRO A 173 -31.75 15.71 -1.73
C PRO A 173 -30.44 16.20 -2.36
N CYS A 174 -29.61 15.27 -2.80
CA CYS A 174 -28.37 15.52 -3.50
C CYS A 174 -28.63 16.06 -4.91
N GLY A 175 -28.06 17.22 -5.22
CA GLY A 175 -28.20 17.86 -6.52
C GLY A 175 -27.55 17.09 -7.68
N GLU A 176 -26.53 16.27 -7.39
CA GLU A 176 -25.85 15.45 -8.41
C GLU A 176 -26.80 14.40 -9.02
N GLY A 177 -27.73 13.82 -8.25
CA GLY A 177 -28.68 12.82 -8.76
C GLY A 177 -29.57 13.33 -9.90
N LEU A 178 -30.14 14.54 -9.74
CA LEU A 178 -30.95 15.16 -10.80
C LEU A 178 -30.11 15.58 -12.02
N GLN A 179 -28.88 16.04 -11.80
CA GLN A 179 -27.98 16.39 -12.91
C GLN A 179 -27.61 15.14 -13.72
N THR A 180 -27.34 14.03 -13.04
CA THR A 180 -27.03 12.75 -13.66
C THR A 180 -28.21 12.20 -14.44
N TRP A 181 -29.44 12.24 -13.90
CA TRP A 181 -30.64 11.83 -14.65
C TRP A 181 -30.82 12.62 -15.95
N LYS A 182 -30.64 13.95 -15.91
CA LYS A 182 -30.68 14.78 -17.13
C LYS A 182 -29.61 14.37 -18.15
N GLY A 183 -28.42 13.98 -17.67
CA GLY A 183 -27.35 13.41 -18.49
C GLY A 183 -27.75 12.10 -19.15
N VAL A 184 -28.35 11.18 -18.40
CA VAL A 184 -28.84 9.88 -18.90
C VAL A 184 -29.96 10.06 -19.93
N VAL A 185 -30.93 10.94 -19.70
CA VAL A 185 -31.97 11.27 -20.68
C VAL A 185 -31.38 11.87 -21.96
N LYS A 186 -30.38 12.75 -21.84
CA LYS A 186 -29.67 13.31 -23.00
C LYS A 186 -28.94 12.22 -23.78
N PHE A 187 -28.32 11.26 -23.09
CA PHE A 187 -27.66 10.12 -23.70
C PHE A 187 -28.64 9.24 -24.46
N ASP A 188 -29.74 8.80 -23.84
CA ASP A 188 -30.77 7.97 -24.48
C ASP A 188 -31.35 8.63 -25.74
N LYS A 189 -31.63 9.94 -25.66
CA LYS A 189 -32.12 10.71 -26.82
C LYS A 189 -31.11 10.80 -27.96
N ALA A 190 -29.82 10.90 -27.66
CA ALA A 190 -28.77 10.92 -28.67
C ALA A 190 -28.56 9.53 -29.28
N LEU A 191 -28.57 8.48 -28.45
CA LEU A 191 -28.43 7.10 -28.89
C LEU A 191 -29.56 6.70 -29.86
N LYS A 192 -30.81 7.08 -29.58
CA LYS A 192 -31.96 6.88 -30.49
C LYS A 192 -31.83 7.60 -31.83
N LYS A 193 -30.91 8.57 -31.94
CA LYS A 193 -30.58 9.28 -33.18
C LYS A 193 -29.26 8.82 -33.81
N ASN A 194 -28.62 7.78 -33.26
CA ASN A 194 -27.26 7.35 -33.62
C ASN A 194 -26.19 8.46 -33.43
N GLU A 195 -26.37 9.31 -32.42
CA GLU A 195 -25.44 10.39 -32.06
C GLU A 195 -24.69 10.08 -30.77
N PHE A 196 -23.49 10.65 -30.60
CA PHE A 196 -22.72 10.57 -29.35
C PHE A 196 -23.05 11.73 -28.42
N ALA A 197 -23.44 11.43 -27.18
CA ALA A 197 -23.60 12.42 -26.13
C ALA A 197 -22.43 12.40 -25.15
N THR A 198 -21.66 13.47 -25.14
CA THR A 198 -20.55 13.68 -24.21
C THR A 198 -20.83 14.81 -23.22
N GLY A 199 -20.12 14.80 -22.09
CA GLY A 199 -20.13 15.85 -21.08
C GLY A 199 -18.79 15.96 -20.36
N PRO A 200 -18.56 17.07 -19.64
CA PRO A 200 -17.32 17.31 -18.92
C PRO A 200 -17.10 16.27 -17.83
N VAL A 201 -15.84 15.87 -17.63
CA VAL A 201 -15.43 14.96 -16.55
C VAL A 201 -14.76 15.78 -15.44
N ALA A 202 -15.37 15.80 -14.26
CA ALA A 202 -14.81 16.52 -13.13
C ALA A 202 -13.62 15.77 -12.51
N GLY A 203 -12.57 16.49 -12.13
CA GLY A 203 -11.43 15.93 -11.40
C GLY A 203 -11.77 15.40 -10.00
N SER A 204 -12.92 15.79 -9.45
CA SER A 204 -13.47 15.20 -8.22
C SER A 204 -14.07 13.82 -8.42
N LEU A 205 -14.25 13.39 -9.67
CA LEU A 205 -14.78 12.09 -10.06
C LEU A 205 -13.65 11.25 -10.66
N LEU A 206 -13.01 11.71 -11.74
CA LEU A 206 -11.87 11.02 -12.37
C LEU A 206 -10.54 11.50 -11.79
N LEU A 207 -9.79 10.61 -11.14
CA LEU A 207 -8.52 10.98 -10.53
C LEU A 207 -7.52 11.39 -11.61
N GLY A 208 -6.86 12.54 -11.40
CA GLY A 208 -5.92 13.12 -12.36
C GLY A 208 -6.57 13.92 -13.50
N ALA A 209 -7.90 13.91 -13.65
CA ALA A 209 -8.57 14.76 -14.62
C ALA A 209 -8.52 16.24 -14.21
N GLN A 210 -8.26 17.09 -15.19
CA GLN A 210 -8.29 18.55 -15.06
C GLN A 210 -9.47 19.11 -15.88
N ALA A 211 -9.75 20.41 -15.77
CA ALA A 211 -10.77 21.03 -16.62
C ALA A 211 -10.37 20.96 -18.11
N SER A 212 -9.09 21.18 -18.38
CA SER A 212 -8.46 21.03 -19.70
C SER A 212 -7.02 20.55 -19.53
N ASN A 213 -6.46 19.93 -20.56
CA ASN A 213 -5.03 19.59 -20.59
C ASN A 213 -4.16 20.84 -20.85
N ALA A 214 -2.84 20.66 -20.94
CA ALA A 214 -1.89 21.74 -21.20
C ALA A 214 -2.09 22.43 -22.57
N GLU A 215 -2.76 21.77 -23.51
CA GLU A 215 -3.10 22.28 -24.84
C GLU A 215 -4.50 22.93 -24.89
N GLY A 216 -5.20 23.01 -23.75
CA GLY A 216 -6.54 23.59 -23.67
C GLY A 216 -7.67 22.64 -24.11
N VAL A 217 -7.38 21.36 -24.37
CA VAL A 217 -8.40 20.35 -24.71
C VAL A 217 -9.17 19.95 -23.46
N PRO A 218 -10.51 20.07 -23.43
CA PRO A 218 -11.32 19.73 -22.27
C PRO A 218 -11.39 18.21 -22.06
N PHE A 219 -11.44 17.80 -20.80
CA PHE A 219 -11.72 16.41 -20.46
C PHE A 219 -13.23 16.14 -20.58
N VAL A 220 -13.61 15.42 -21.64
CA VAL A 220 -15.00 15.02 -21.90
C VAL A 220 -15.12 13.50 -21.99
N GLY A 221 -16.25 12.97 -21.54
CA GLY A 221 -16.55 11.54 -21.53
C GLY A 221 -18.00 11.30 -21.94
N ARG A 222 -18.34 10.06 -22.32
CA ARG A 222 -19.74 9.69 -22.61
C ARG A 222 -20.57 9.80 -21.33
N LEU A 223 -21.78 10.33 -21.44
CA LEU A 223 -22.60 10.65 -20.26
C LEU A 223 -23.00 9.41 -19.44
N ASP A 224 -23.27 8.28 -20.11
CA ASP A 224 -23.52 6.98 -19.48
C ASP A 224 -22.30 6.46 -18.72
N GLN A 225 -21.11 6.63 -19.27
CA GLN A 225 -19.87 6.21 -18.62
C GLN A 225 -19.48 7.13 -17.45
N ASN A 226 -19.75 8.43 -17.56
CA ASN A 226 -19.48 9.40 -16.49
C ASN A 226 -20.26 9.08 -15.21
N LEU A 227 -21.47 8.51 -15.32
CA LEU A 227 -22.23 8.01 -14.17
C LEU A 227 -21.42 7.03 -13.32
N LEU A 228 -20.65 6.13 -13.95
CA LEU A 228 -19.86 5.11 -13.25
C LEU A 228 -18.76 5.72 -12.37
N LEU A 229 -18.25 6.90 -12.73
CA LEU A 229 -17.18 7.58 -11.99
C LEU A 229 -17.60 8.09 -10.60
N HIS A 230 -18.88 8.00 -10.25
CA HIS A 230 -19.33 8.29 -8.89
C HIS A 230 -19.07 7.13 -7.92
N PHE A 231 -18.95 5.90 -8.42
CA PHE A 231 -19.04 4.69 -7.59
C PHE A 231 -17.71 3.96 -7.36
N TRP A 232 -16.65 4.32 -8.08
CA TRP A 232 -15.37 3.60 -8.00
C TRP A 232 -14.81 3.57 -6.58
N SER A 233 -15.04 4.61 -5.78
CA SER A 233 -14.51 4.72 -4.42
C SER A 233 -15.10 3.71 -3.44
N LEU A 234 -16.16 3.00 -3.83
CA LEU A 234 -16.77 1.95 -3.02
C LEU A 234 -16.01 0.62 -3.12
N VAL A 235 -15.15 0.44 -4.14
CA VAL A 235 -14.49 -0.85 -4.42
C VAL A 235 -12.96 -0.77 -4.41
N VAL A 236 -12.40 0.37 -3.99
CA VAL A 236 -10.94 0.54 -3.87
C VAL A 236 -10.42 0.09 -2.51
N MET A 237 -9.15 -0.31 -2.49
CA MET A 237 -8.42 -0.49 -1.24
C MET A 237 -7.54 0.73 -0.99
N ILE A 238 -7.52 1.19 0.25
CA ILE A 238 -6.82 2.41 0.65
C ILE A 238 -5.67 2.02 1.57
N SER A 239 -4.49 2.55 1.27
CA SER A 239 -3.28 2.32 2.07
C SER A 239 -2.62 3.64 2.46
N ILE A 240 -1.89 3.63 3.56
CA ILE A 240 -1.13 4.76 4.09
C ILE A 240 0.36 4.44 3.90
N PRO A 241 1.05 5.10 2.96
CA PRO A 241 2.47 4.90 2.77
C PRO A 241 3.25 5.56 3.90
N ARG A 242 4.26 4.84 4.38
CA ARG A 242 5.16 5.31 5.44
C ARG A 242 6.46 5.80 4.82
N GLN A 243 6.89 6.98 5.22
CA GLN A 243 8.19 7.52 4.86
C GLN A 243 9.06 7.65 6.11
N ILE A 244 10.30 7.21 6.01
CA ILE A 244 11.30 7.31 7.07
C ILE A 244 12.31 8.36 6.65
N ASP A 245 12.45 9.41 7.45
CA ASP A 245 13.43 10.49 7.21
C ASP A 245 14.85 10.09 7.62
N HIS A 246 15.81 11.00 7.43
CA HIS A 246 17.23 10.74 7.72
C HIS A 246 17.49 10.43 9.21
N ASP A 247 16.64 10.92 10.10
CA ASP A 247 16.75 10.73 11.56
C ASP A 247 15.96 9.50 12.06
N GLY A 248 15.34 8.75 11.14
CA GLY A 248 14.59 7.53 11.46
C GLY A 248 13.18 7.78 11.94
N LYS A 249 12.69 9.03 11.86
CA LYS A 249 11.31 9.36 12.19
C LYS A 249 10.41 8.89 11.05
N MET A 250 9.39 8.14 11.44
CA MET A 250 8.37 7.63 10.53
C MET A 250 7.23 8.64 10.41
N THR A 251 6.86 8.96 9.18
CA THR A 251 5.76 9.87 8.84
C THR A 251 4.81 9.20 7.86
N GLN A 252 3.55 9.63 7.86
CA GLN A 252 2.52 9.16 6.94
C GLN A 252 2.39 10.20 5.82
N VAL A 253 2.42 9.76 4.56
CA VAL A 253 2.48 10.67 3.41
C VAL A 253 1.27 10.46 2.50
N GLY A 254 0.13 11.06 2.87
CA GLY A 254 -1.10 10.98 2.09
C GLY A 254 -1.66 9.56 1.98
N PHE A 255 -2.22 9.21 0.82
CA PHE A 255 -2.92 7.95 0.58
C PHE A 255 -2.47 7.30 -0.72
N VAL A 256 -2.42 5.96 -0.71
CA VAL A 256 -2.36 5.16 -1.94
C VAL A 256 -3.72 4.52 -2.16
N ILE A 257 -4.26 4.72 -3.36
CA ILE A 257 -5.56 4.21 -3.78
C ILE A 257 -5.31 3.11 -4.81
N ALA A 258 -5.70 1.88 -4.49
CA ALA A 258 -5.64 0.73 -5.39
C ALA A 258 -6.99 0.54 -6.10
N ILE A 259 -6.99 0.76 -7.41
CA ILE A 259 -8.16 0.78 -8.30
C ILE A 259 -8.18 -0.50 -9.14
N PRO A 260 -9.14 -1.41 -8.93
CA PRO A 260 -9.17 -2.67 -9.64
C PRO A 260 -9.64 -2.50 -11.09
N GLU A 261 -8.86 -2.99 -12.05
CA GLU A 261 -9.33 -3.20 -13.42
C GLU A 261 -10.13 -4.51 -13.47
N VAL A 262 -11.41 -4.42 -13.12
CA VAL A 262 -12.33 -5.57 -13.01
C VAL A 262 -12.43 -6.32 -14.35
N SER A 263 -12.26 -7.64 -14.31
CA SER A 263 -12.34 -8.52 -15.49
C SER A 263 -13.48 -9.52 -15.43
N ARG A 264 -14.00 -9.83 -14.23
CA ARG A 264 -15.17 -10.68 -14.02
C ARG A 264 -16.12 -10.02 -13.02
N LEU A 265 -17.06 -9.21 -13.52
CA LEU A 265 -17.89 -8.29 -12.73
C LEU A 265 -18.65 -9.00 -11.60
N GLU A 266 -19.53 -9.94 -11.94
CA GLU A 266 -20.32 -10.65 -10.93
C GLU A 266 -19.45 -11.36 -9.88
N ARG A 267 -18.45 -12.13 -10.32
CA ARG A 267 -17.53 -12.83 -9.41
C ARG A 267 -16.74 -11.86 -8.53
N PHE A 268 -16.28 -10.74 -9.09
CA PHE A 268 -15.58 -9.70 -8.33
C PHE A 268 -16.47 -9.13 -7.23
N CYS A 269 -17.71 -8.70 -7.57
CA CYS A 269 -18.66 -8.16 -6.62
C CYS A 269 -19.00 -9.15 -5.49
N ASN A 270 -19.16 -10.44 -5.82
CA ASN A 270 -19.45 -11.49 -4.83
C ASN A 270 -18.27 -11.73 -3.86
N LYS A 271 -17.01 -11.56 -4.32
CA LYS A 271 -15.81 -11.73 -3.48
C LYS A 271 -15.49 -10.50 -2.63
N LEU A 272 -15.78 -9.31 -3.13
CA LEU A 272 -15.34 -8.05 -2.52
C LEU A 272 -15.79 -7.91 -1.07
N ALA A 273 -17.04 -8.31 -0.76
CA ALA A 273 -17.54 -8.30 0.62
C ALA A 273 -16.62 -9.12 1.54
N ARG A 274 -16.23 -10.34 1.15
CA ARG A 274 -15.33 -11.19 1.96
C ARG A 274 -13.95 -10.57 2.13
N VAL A 275 -13.43 -9.92 1.08
CA VAL A 275 -12.16 -9.18 1.15
C VAL A 275 -12.23 -8.10 2.22
N PHE A 276 -13.27 -7.26 2.19
CA PHE A 276 -13.44 -6.16 3.14
C PHE A 276 -13.60 -6.63 4.59
N HIS A 277 -14.35 -7.71 4.84
CA HIS A 277 -14.45 -8.32 6.17
C HIS A 277 -13.10 -8.89 6.66
N SER A 278 -12.21 -9.32 5.75
CA SER A 278 -10.90 -9.90 6.10
C SER A 278 -9.79 -8.89 6.40
N LEU A 279 -10.05 -7.59 6.22
CA LEU A 279 -9.04 -6.54 6.38
C LEU A 279 -8.56 -6.35 7.84
N GLY A 280 -9.25 -6.98 8.80
CA GLY A 280 -8.90 -6.96 10.22
C GLY A 280 -9.20 -5.63 10.89
N GLU A 281 -9.37 -5.67 12.21
CA GLU A 281 -9.78 -4.51 13.00
C GLU A 281 -8.62 -3.56 13.34
N LYS A 282 -8.99 -2.37 13.79
CA LYS A 282 -8.09 -1.37 14.38
C LYS A 282 -7.63 -1.90 15.75
N GLN A 283 -6.32 -1.93 15.98
CA GLN A 283 -5.81 -2.24 17.32
C GLN A 283 -6.10 -1.08 18.29
N PRO A 284 -6.36 -1.33 19.58
CA PRO A 284 -6.73 -0.30 20.56
C PRO A 284 -5.76 0.89 20.61
N ASP A 285 -4.47 0.62 20.46
CA ASP A 285 -3.39 1.62 20.56
C ASP A 285 -3.08 2.35 19.24
N HIS A 286 -3.80 2.04 18.17
CA HIS A 286 -3.52 2.56 16.83
C HIS A 286 -4.68 3.42 16.30
N ARG A 287 -4.35 4.64 15.84
CA ARG A 287 -5.33 5.53 15.18
C ARG A 287 -5.79 4.99 13.82
N ARG A 288 -5.09 4.03 13.22
CA ARG A 288 -5.38 3.46 11.89
C ARG A 288 -5.19 1.94 11.90
N PRO A 289 -5.87 1.19 11.00
CA PRO A 289 -5.64 -0.25 10.86
C PRO A 289 -4.18 -0.57 10.50
N THR A 290 -3.57 -1.53 11.18
CA THR A 290 -2.15 -1.88 10.97
C THR A 290 -1.86 -2.34 9.55
N ARG A 291 -2.82 -3.05 8.93
CA ARG A 291 -2.73 -3.54 7.54
C ARG A 291 -2.90 -2.45 6.47
N ALA A 292 -3.29 -1.24 6.84
CA ALA A 292 -3.31 -0.11 5.91
C ALA A 292 -1.89 0.44 5.63
N PHE A 293 -0.93 0.18 6.51
CA PHE A 293 0.42 0.73 6.38
C PHE A 293 1.28 -0.04 5.40
N ILE A 294 1.69 0.64 4.33
CA ILE A 294 2.57 0.11 3.29
C ILE A 294 3.93 0.80 3.31
N ASP A 295 4.94 0.10 2.78
CA ASP A 295 6.33 0.56 2.74
C ASP A 295 6.70 1.13 1.36
N VAL A 296 6.00 0.71 0.29
CA VAL A 296 6.12 1.29 -1.07
C VAL A 296 4.75 1.42 -1.72
N PRO A 297 4.49 2.39 -2.61
CA PRO A 297 3.16 2.59 -3.19
C PRO A 297 2.58 1.37 -3.93
N ALA A 298 3.39 0.70 -4.77
CA ALA A 298 2.94 -0.47 -5.53
C ALA A 298 2.47 -1.63 -4.64
N GLN A 299 2.92 -1.69 -3.37
CA GLN A 299 2.45 -2.67 -2.40
C GLN A 299 0.94 -2.59 -2.18
N GLY A 300 0.34 -1.40 -2.20
CA GLY A 300 -1.11 -1.25 -2.02
C GLY A 300 -1.91 -1.99 -3.10
N ALA A 301 -1.47 -1.92 -4.36
CA ALA A 301 -2.09 -2.68 -5.44
C ALA A 301 -1.84 -4.19 -5.29
N LEU A 302 -0.62 -4.61 -4.96
CA LEU A 302 -0.29 -6.03 -4.80
C LEU A 302 -1.04 -6.67 -3.62
N GLN A 303 -1.21 -5.95 -2.51
CA GLN A 303 -2.03 -6.37 -1.39
C GLN A 303 -3.52 -6.53 -1.78
N PHE A 304 -4.03 -5.73 -2.72
CA PHE A 304 -5.39 -5.89 -3.24
C PHE A 304 -5.49 -7.22 -3.98
N VAL A 305 -4.57 -7.44 -4.93
CA VAL A 305 -4.50 -8.66 -5.72
C VAL A 305 -4.42 -9.88 -4.80
N ASP A 306 -3.53 -9.85 -3.81
CA ASP A 306 -3.37 -10.93 -2.82
C ASP A 306 -4.68 -11.23 -2.08
N SER A 307 -5.37 -10.19 -1.62
CA SER A 307 -6.61 -10.34 -0.83
C SER A 307 -7.76 -10.91 -1.65
N VAL A 308 -7.94 -10.45 -2.89
CA VAL A 308 -8.98 -11.00 -3.80
C VAL A 308 -8.66 -12.44 -4.19
N SER A 309 -7.38 -12.75 -4.36
CA SER A 309 -6.90 -14.06 -4.79
C SER A 309 -6.91 -15.11 -3.69
N ALA A 310 -6.84 -14.68 -2.42
CA ALA A 310 -7.03 -15.55 -1.27
C ALA A 310 -8.50 -16.01 -1.13
N MET A 311 -9.47 -15.26 -1.67
CA MET A 311 -10.91 -15.56 -1.59
C MET A 311 -11.39 -16.55 -2.68
N LYS A 312 -10.53 -17.50 -3.09
CA LYS A 312 -10.88 -18.53 -4.08
C LYS A 312 -11.94 -19.47 -3.52
N SER A 313 -12.96 -19.76 -4.32
CA SER A 313 -13.93 -20.83 -4.01
C SER A 313 -13.36 -22.19 -4.41
N ALA A 314 -13.78 -23.28 -3.77
CA ALA A 314 -13.32 -24.64 -4.06
C ALA A 314 -13.58 -25.11 -5.52
N GLN A 315 -14.45 -24.41 -6.24
CA GLN A 315 -14.80 -24.68 -7.64
C GLN A 315 -14.06 -23.79 -8.65
N GLU A 316 -13.18 -22.89 -8.21
CA GLU A 316 -12.46 -22.00 -9.12
C GLU A 316 -11.16 -22.62 -9.61
N GLU A 317 -11.01 -22.65 -10.94
CA GLU A 317 -9.76 -23.03 -11.59
C GLU A 317 -8.59 -22.14 -11.15
N GLU A 318 -7.42 -22.75 -11.06
CA GLU A 318 -6.17 -22.07 -10.81
C GLU A 318 -5.91 -21.02 -11.92
N GLY A 319 -5.55 -19.79 -11.55
CA GLY A 319 -5.37 -18.68 -12.50
C GLY A 319 -6.65 -17.93 -12.89
N SER A 320 -7.82 -18.27 -12.34
CA SER A 320 -9.08 -17.52 -12.57
C SER A 320 -9.09 -16.17 -11.82
N TRP A 321 -8.41 -15.16 -12.34
CA TRP A 321 -8.41 -13.80 -11.78
C TRP A 321 -9.74 -13.07 -12.04
N THR A 322 -10.21 -12.29 -11.05
CA THR A 322 -11.40 -11.41 -11.18
C THR A 322 -11.04 -9.96 -11.52
N VAL A 323 -9.74 -9.66 -11.55
CA VAL A 323 -9.15 -8.39 -12.01
C VAL A 323 -8.08 -8.71 -13.04
N ASN A 324 -7.94 -7.88 -14.07
CA ASN A 324 -6.84 -7.97 -15.04
C ASN A 324 -5.57 -7.30 -14.52
N ALA A 325 -5.75 -6.22 -13.76
CA ALA A 325 -4.70 -5.42 -13.18
C ALA A 325 -5.27 -4.61 -12.01
N VAL A 326 -4.40 -4.03 -11.20
CA VAL A 326 -4.75 -3.03 -10.20
C VAL A 326 -3.87 -1.81 -10.40
N ASP A 327 -4.49 -0.69 -10.75
CA ASP A 327 -3.81 0.60 -10.83
C ASP A 327 -3.63 1.15 -9.42
N PHE A 328 -2.47 1.73 -9.11
CA PHE A 328 -2.27 2.48 -7.87
C PHE A 328 -1.98 3.93 -8.17
N CYS A 329 -2.52 4.82 -7.34
CA CYS A 329 -2.21 6.24 -7.36
C CYS A 329 -1.87 6.70 -5.93
N HIS A 330 -0.70 7.30 -5.75
CA HIS A 330 -0.23 7.87 -4.49
C HIS A 330 -0.44 9.37 -4.50
N PHE A 331 -1.36 9.85 -3.65
CA PHE A 331 -1.70 11.26 -3.53
C PHE A 331 -1.29 11.83 -2.18
N GLU A 332 -0.83 13.09 -2.19
CA GLU A 332 -0.57 13.87 -0.99
C GLU A 332 -1.21 15.26 -1.11
N LYS A 333 -2.02 15.62 -0.11
CA LYS A 333 -2.56 16.97 0.01
C LYS A 333 -1.52 17.90 0.63
N LYS A 334 -1.05 18.90 -0.13
CA LYS A 334 -0.18 19.98 0.36
C LYS A 334 -0.92 21.31 0.31
N GLY A 335 -1.47 21.73 1.44
CA GLY A 335 -2.33 22.91 1.50
C GLY A 335 -3.60 22.70 0.66
N HIS A 336 -3.80 23.54 -0.36
CA HIS A 336 -4.92 23.45 -1.32
C HIS A 336 -4.57 22.68 -2.61
N ASN A 337 -3.36 22.10 -2.67
CA ASN A 337 -2.90 21.38 -3.85
C ASN A 337 -2.88 19.88 -3.57
N LEU A 338 -3.59 19.14 -4.41
CA LEU A 338 -3.50 17.69 -4.48
C LEU A 338 -2.34 17.30 -5.40
N LYS A 339 -1.30 16.65 -4.88
CA LYS A 339 -0.16 16.18 -5.67
C LYS A 339 -0.24 14.67 -5.89
N LEU A 340 -0.13 14.24 -7.14
CA LEU A 340 0.17 12.85 -7.50
C LEU A 340 1.69 12.64 -7.36
N LEU A 341 2.10 11.83 -6.39
CA LEU A 341 3.50 11.55 -6.11
C LEU A 341 4.04 10.37 -6.91
N SER A 342 3.22 9.34 -7.10
CA SER A 342 3.53 8.19 -7.94
C SER A 342 2.25 7.51 -8.41
N SER A 343 2.35 6.78 -9.51
CA SER A 343 1.26 5.95 -10.02
C SER A 343 1.86 4.80 -10.82
N GLY A 344 1.11 3.72 -10.95
CA GLY A 344 1.53 2.57 -11.73
C GLY A 344 0.47 1.48 -11.73
N ARG A 345 0.85 0.32 -12.22
CA ARG A 345 -0.04 -0.82 -12.43
C ARG A 345 0.64 -2.10 -11.94
N VAL A 346 -0.11 -2.94 -11.24
CA VAL A 346 0.33 -4.27 -10.83
C VAL A 346 -0.58 -5.30 -11.50
N PHE A 347 0.02 -6.31 -12.12
CA PHE A 347 -0.70 -7.42 -12.73
C PHE A 347 -0.76 -8.61 -11.76
N PRO A 348 -1.87 -9.37 -11.74
CA PRO A 348 -1.92 -10.64 -11.03
C PRO A 348 -0.91 -11.62 -11.59
N ASP A 349 -0.03 -12.09 -10.73
CA ASP A 349 1.00 -13.08 -11.05
C ASP A 349 1.23 -13.94 -9.80
N GLN A 350 1.13 -15.26 -9.96
CA GLN A 350 1.15 -16.18 -8.83
C GLN A 350 2.52 -16.18 -8.12
N GLN A 351 3.62 -16.15 -8.89
CA GLN A 351 4.98 -16.12 -8.34
C GLN A 351 5.22 -14.81 -7.58
N LEU A 352 4.81 -13.67 -8.17
CA LEU A 352 4.89 -12.36 -7.52
C LEU A 352 4.15 -12.33 -6.18
N LEU A 353 2.98 -12.98 -6.09
CA LEU A 353 2.22 -13.07 -4.84
C LEU A 353 2.90 -13.96 -3.79
N GLU A 354 3.53 -15.05 -4.21
CA GLU A 354 4.28 -15.92 -3.32
C GLU A 354 5.52 -15.21 -2.75
N ASP A 355 6.29 -14.57 -3.63
CA ASP A 355 7.46 -13.77 -3.24
C ASP A 355 7.07 -12.57 -2.37
N TYR A 356 5.90 -11.96 -2.63
CA TYR A 356 5.33 -10.92 -1.79
C TYR A 356 5.02 -11.43 -0.37
N ARG A 357 4.35 -12.57 -0.26
CA ARG A 357 4.01 -13.21 1.03
C ARG A 357 5.26 -13.62 1.81
N ASP A 358 6.34 -13.99 1.12
CA ASP A 358 7.63 -14.24 1.74
C ASP A 358 8.23 -13.00 2.39
N ILE A 359 7.88 -11.78 1.92
CA ILE A 359 8.33 -10.52 2.50
C ILE A 359 7.42 -10.05 3.64
N VAL A 360 6.11 -10.02 3.43
CA VAL A 360 5.15 -9.43 4.39
C VAL A 360 4.57 -10.44 5.39
N GLY A 361 4.78 -11.73 5.18
CA GLY A 361 4.10 -12.80 5.89
C GLY A 361 2.76 -13.17 5.25
N ARG A 362 2.32 -14.41 5.46
CA ARG A 362 1.00 -14.89 5.03
C ARG A 362 -0.11 -14.28 5.91
N PRO A 363 -1.36 -14.21 5.44
CA PRO A 363 -2.49 -13.86 6.29
C PRO A 363 -2.51 -14.72 7.56
N ASN A 364 -2.63 -14.09 8.73
CA ASN A 364 -2.60 -14.71 10.07
C ASN A 364 -1.23 -15.29 10.51
N ALA A 365 -0.16 -15.07 9.76
CA ALA A 365 1.21 -15.36 10.18
C ALA A 365 1.93 -14.08 10.64
N SER A 366 2.97 -14.24 11.47
CA SER A 366 3.90 -13.14 11.76
C SER A 366 4.51 -12.62 10.45
N LYS A 367 4.77 -11.32 10.39
CA LYS A 367 5.55 -10.74 9.29
C LYS A 367 6.91 -11.44 9.21
N SER A 368 7.31 -11.85 8.01
CA SER A 368 8.63 -12.46 7.77
C SER A 368 9.75 -11.50 8.12
N TYR A 369 9.56 -10.21 7.85
CA TYR A 369 10.50 -9.14 8.16
C TYR A 369 9.80 -7.98 8.86
N GLN A 370 10.42 -7.40 9.88
CA GLN A 370 9.81 -6.39 10.75
C GLN A 370 10.19 -4.95 10.36
N ASN A 371 11.40 -4.73 9.87
CA ASN A 371 11.93 -3.44 9.52
C ASN A 371 11.31 -2.90 8.21
N PRO A 372 10.66 -1.72 8.25
CA PRO A 372 10.03 -1.12 7.07
C PRO A 372 11.00 -0.70 5.96
N LEU A 373 12.23 -0.26 6.28
CA LEU A 373 13.24 0.05 5.25
C LEU A 373 13.70 -1.23 4.53
N PHE A 374 13.89 -2.30 5.28
CA PHE A 374 14.27 -3.59 4.73
C PHE A 374 13.19 -4.13 3.79
N ARG A 375 11.92 -4.16 4.25
CA ARG A 375 10.80 -4.55 3.39
C ARG A 375 10.65 -3.65 2.17
N ALA A 376 10.82 -2.34 2.30
CA ALA A 376 10.75 -1.42 1.16
C ALA A 376 11.78 -1.79 0.08
N ALA A 377 13.03 -2.04 0.45
CA ALA A 377 14.07 -2.44 -0.51
C ALA A 377 13.75 -3.78 -1.17
N LEU A 378 13.31 -4.79 -0.39
CA LEU A 378 12.90 -6.08 -0.95
C LEU A 378 11.72 -5.94 -1.92
N MET A 379 10.74 -5.09 -1.59
CA MET A 379 9.60 -4.83 -2.47
C MET A 379 9.99 -4.14 -3.77
N LEU A 380 10.86 -3.13 -3.71
CA LEU A 380 11.35 -2.46 -4.92
C LEU A 380 12.10 -3.44 -5.83
N ALA A 381 13.00 -4.26 -5.25
CA ALA A 381 13.70 -5.30 -6.00
C ALA A 381 12.72 -6.31 -6.64
N LEU A 382 11.68 -6.71 -5.89
CA LEU A 382 10.64 -7.62 -6.37
C LEU A 382 9.88 -7.05 -7.57
N PHE A 383 9.41 -5.80 -7.48
CA PHE A 383 8.67 -5.15 -8.58
C PHE A 383 9.54 -4.94 -9.83
N GLU A 384 10.84 -4.70 -9.66
CA GLU A 384 11.79 -4.53 -10.76
C GLU A 384 12.38 -5.85 -11.28
N ARG A 385 11.99 -6.99 -10.69
CA ARG A 385 12.53 -8.33 -10.99
C ARG A 385 14.06 -8.38 -10.90
N LYS A 386 14.61 -7.65 -9.93
CA LYS A 386 16.04 -7.59 -9.63
C LYS A 386 16.39 -8.52 -8.47
N PRO A 387 17.67 -8.88 -8.30
CA PRO A 387 18.12 -9.58 -7.10
C PRO A 387 17.74 -8.82 -5.82
N TRP A 388 17.42 -9.55 -4.75
CA TRP A 388 16.87 -8.98 -3.52
C TRP A 388 17.77 -7.93 -2.85
N TRP A 389 19.07 -7.96 -3.13
CA TRP A 389 20.05 -7.03 -2.59
C TRP A 389 20.19 -5.73 -3.38
N SER A 390 19.69 -5.67 -4.63
CA SER A 390 19.94 -4.54 -5.55
C SER A 390 19.59 -3.18 -4.95
N GLU A 391 18.44 -3.07 -4.30
CA GLU A 391 17.97 -1.80 -3.72
C GLU A 391 18.59 -1.47 -2.35
N LEU A 392 19.32 -2.41 -1.76
CA LEU A 392 20.06 -2.17 -0.51
C LEU A 392 21.25 -1.23 -0.72
N ALA A 393 21.87 -1.25 -1.91
CA ALA A 393 23.00 -0.37 -2.25
C ALA A 393 22.66 1.10 -2.02
N ASN A 394 21.46 1.51 -2.47
CA ASN A 394 20.93 2.86 -2.31
C ASN A 394 20.69 3.20 -0.84
N LEU A 395 20.15 2.25 -0.05
CA LEU A 395 19.94 2.45 1.39
C LEU A 395 21.27 2.63 2.12
N PHE A 396 22.23 1.72 1.92
CA PHE A 396 23.52 1.76 2.58
C PHE A 396 24.30 3.04 2.26
N THR A 397 24.13 3.60 1.06
CA THR A 397 24.84 4.82 0.66
C THR A 397 24.21 6.07 1.25
N ARG A 398 22.87 6.15 1.32
CA ARG A 398 22.15 7.40 1.63
C ARG A 398 21.76 7.58 3.10
N ARG A 399 21.77 6.52 3.90
CA ARG A 399 21.32 6.56 5.31
C ARG A 399 22.47 6.49 6.29
N ASP A 400 22.24 6.91 7.51
CA ASP A 400 23.21 6.72 8.59
C ASP A 400 23.48 5.21 8.78
N TRP A 401 24.72 4.83 9.07
CA TRP A 401 25.10 3.43 9.22
C TRP A 401 24.41 2.77 10.43
N ARG A 402 24.00 3.56 11.43
CA ARG A 402 23.29 3.12 12.64
C ARG A 402 21.94 2.47 12.36
N PHE A 403 21.38 2.64 11.15
CA PHE A 403 20.18 1.91 10.73
C PHE A 403 20.43 0.43 10.46
N PHE A 404 21.68 0.05 10.14
CA PHE A 404 21.99 -1.24 9.54
C PHE A 404 22.75 -2.18 10.48
N VAL A 405 23.61 -1.63 11.33
CA VAL A 405 24.49 -2.38 12.23
C VAL A 405 24.00 -2.25 13.67
N SER A 406 24.05 -3.34 14.44
CA SER A 406 23.78 -3.29 15.88
C SER A 406 24.75 -2.33 16.58
N ALA A 407 24.23 -1.48 17.46
CA ALA A 407 25.04 -0.59 18.28
C ALA A 407 24.61 -0.73 19.75
N ALA A 408 25.44 -1.41 20.56
CA ALA A 408 25.22 -1.63 22.00
C ALA A 408 24.99 -0.33 22.79
N ASP A 409 25.59 0.78 22.36
CA ASP A 409 25.58 2.02 23.13
C ASP A 409 24.93 3.15 22.37
N THR A 410 23.69 3.44 22.73
CA THR A 410 23.00 4.65 22.26
C THR A 410 22.09 5.13 23.38
N LYS A 411 22.73 5.66 24.43
CA LYS A 411 22.28 6.90 25.06
C LYS A 411 22.39 8.10 24.07
N SER A 412 22.14 7.87 22.77
CA SER A 412 22.25 8.92 21.74
C SER A 412 20.92 9.63 21.60
N ASP A 413 21.00 10.94 21.36
CA ASP A 413 19.90 11.89 21.20
C ASP A 413 18.92 11.62 20.03
N ALA A 414 19.01 10.46 19.35
CA ALA A 414 18.14 10.06 18.24
C ALA A 414 17.27 8.83 18.58
N PRO A 415 16.26 8.98 19.47
CA PRO A 415 15.37 7.88 19.89
C PRO A 415 14.54 7.26 18.74
N ALA A 416 14.45 7.91 17.59
CA ALA A 416 13.70 7.41 16.43
C ALA A 416 14.43 6.28 15.69
N ILE A 417 15.76 6.38 15.46
CA ILE A 417 16.58 5.30 14.88
C ILE A 417 16.54 4.06 15.78
N ALA A 418 16.49 4.26 17.09
CA ALA A 418 16.40 3.17 18.06
C ALA A 418 15.13 2.31 17.92
N ARG A 419 14.04 2.86 17.35
CA ARG A 419 12.79 2.14 17.10
C ARG A 419 12.83 1.29 15.82
N LEU A 420 13.86 1.44 15.00
CA LEU A 420 14.07 0.70 13.75
C LEU A 420 15.16 -0.39 13.87
N ARG A 421 15.57 -0.74 15.10
CA ARG A 421 16.70 -1.62 15.49
C ARG A 421 16.56 -3.11 15.15
N TRP A 422 16.01 -3.43 13.99
CA TRP A 422 15.77 -4.82 13.59
C TRP A 422 16.24 -5.12 12.16
N PHE A 423 16.89 -4.16 11.50
CA PHE A 423 17.38 -4.33 10.14
C PHE A 423 18.38 -5.50 10.03
N TRP A 424 19.34 -5.58 10.96
CA TRP A 424 20.30 -6.69 11.02
C TRP A 424 19.63 -8.04 11.27
N LEU A 425 18.54 -8.09 12.07
CA LEU A 425 17.84 -9.33 12.35
C LEU A 425 17.10 -9.81 11.11
N ASP A 426 16.41 -8.90 10.42
CA ASP A 426 15.76 -9.20 9.14
C ASP A 426 16.78 -9.61 8.07
N MET A 427 17.96 -8.99 8.06
CA MET A 427 19.05 -9.36 7.17
C MET A 427 19.55 -10.78 7.46
N THR A 428 19.75 -11.12 8.73
CA THR A 428 20.11 -12.48 9.17
C THR A 428 19.06 -13.50 8.76
N ASN A 429 17.77 -13.18 8.98
CA ASN A 429 16.66 -14.03 8.57
C ASN A 429 16.61 -14.20 7.05
N LYS A 430 16.85 -13.13 6.26
CA LYS A 430 16.87 -13.21 4.80
C LYS A 430 17.96 -14.14 4.31
N PHE A 431 19.19 -13.99 4.81
CA PHE A 431 20.28 -14.89 4.47
C PHE A 431 20.01 -16.35 4.86
N ARG A 432 19.31 -16.60 5.97
CA ARG A 432 18.90 -17.97 6.35
C ARG A 432 17.85 -18.51 5.39
N ASN A 433 16.85 -17.71 5.04
CA ASN A 433 15.78 -18.11 4.13
C ASN A 433 16.31 -18.43 2.72
N GLU A 434 17.31 -17.69 2.22
CA GLU A 434 17.96 -18.00 0.93
C GLU A 434 18.71 -19.35 0.98
N GLU A 435 19.42 -19.62 2.07
CA GLU A 435 20.17 -20.86 2.31
C GLU A 435 19.23 -22.08 2.41
N GLU A 436 18.08 -21.92 3.09
CA GLU A 436 17.03 -22.94 3.18
C GLU A 436 16.37 -23.20 1.81
N LYS A 437 16.02 -22.14 1.06
CA LYS A 437 15.46 -22.29 -0.29
C LYS A 437 16.38 -23.09 -1.20
N ARG A 438 17.68 -22.82 -1.13
CA ARG A 438 18.70 -23.49 -1.93
C ARG A 438 18.90 -24.96 -1.54
N THR A 439 18.91 -25.26 -0.24
CA THR A 439 19.04 -26.64 0.25
C THR A 439 17.90 -27.53 -0.27
N ASN A 440 16.74 -26.93 -0.55
CA ASN A 440 15.57 -27.61 -1.08
C ASN A 440 15.48 -27.60 -2.63
N MET A 441 16.43 -27.00 -3.36
CA MET A 441 16.45 -26.98 -4.83
C MET A 441 17.08 -28.26 -5.42
N PRO A 442 16.68 -28.67 -6.64
CA PRO A 442 17.34 -29.74 -7.38
C PRO A 442 18.83 -29.43 -7.64
N PRO A 443 19.72 -30.46 -7.65
CA PRO A 443 21.17 -30.26 -7.82
C PRO A 443 21.59 -29.49 -9.08
N ASP A 444 20.81 -29.61 -10.15
CA ASP A 444 21.09 -29.02 -11.47
C ASP A 444 20.79 -27.51 -11.54
N GLU A 445 19.89 -26.99 -10.70
CA GLU A 445 19.61 -25.55 -10.59
C GLU A 445 20.53 -24.87 -9.56
N ALA A 446 20.99 -25.61 -8.56
CA ALA A 446 21.85 -25.13 -7.48
C ALA A 446 23.29 -24.76 -7.93
N THR A 447 23.68 -25.11 -9.17
CA THR A 447 25.02 -24.89 -9.72
C THR A 447 25.20 -23.54 -10.42
N ASN A 448 24.14 -22.73 -10.56
CA ASN A 448 24.22 -21.43 -11.22
C ASN A 448 25.07 -20.43 -10.41
N SER A 449 26.11 -19.86 -11.03
CA SER A 449 27.24 -19.21 -10.35
C SER A 449 26.90 -17.89 -9.62
N THR A 450 25.97 -17.09 -10.12
CA THR A 450 25.63 -15.77 -9.52
C THR A 450 24.72 -15.85 -8.30
N GLN A 451 23.91 -16.90 -8.17
CA GLN A 451 22.99 -17.04 -7.03
C GLN A 451 23.70 -17.49 -5.74
N ARG A 452 24.94 -18.00 -5.83
CA ARG A 452 25.77 -18.42 -4.69
C ARG A 452 26.51 -17.29 -4.00
N LEU A 453 26.70 -16.16 -4.69
CA LEU A 453 27.50 -15.04 -4.20
C LEU A 453 27.07 -14.54 -2.80
N PRO A 454 25.77 -14.41 -2.47
CA PRO A 454 25.34 -13.98 -1.14
C PRO A 454 25.83 -14.91 -0.02
N GLU A 455 25.79 -16.23 -0.22
CA GLU A 455 26.19 -17.22 0.77
C GLU A 455 27.71 -17.23 0.99
N ILE A 456 28.47 -17.16 -0.10
CA ILE A 456 29.93 -17.07 -0.05
C ILE A 456 30.34 -15.83 0.74
N VAL A 457 29.76 -14.67 0.41
CA VAL A 457 30.08 -13.41 1.09
C VAL A 457 29.66 -13.44 2.56
N LYS A 458 28.45 -13.94 2.88
CA LYS A 458 27.98 -14.13 4.26
C LYS A 458 28.97 -14.95 5.08
N ARG A 459 29.43 -16.09 4.54
CA ARG A 459 30.39 -16.99 5.20
C ARG A 459 31.74 -16.32 5.43
N LEU A 460 32.33 -15.70 4.41
CA LEU A 460 33.62 -15.00 4.52
C LEU A 460 33.60 -13.92 5.59
N VAL A 461 32.55 -13.09 5.56
CA VAL A 461 32.36 -11.99 6.52
C VAL A 461 32.17 -12.53 7.93
N ALA A 462 31.30 -13.53 8.11
CA ALA A 462 31.03 -14.12 9.42
C ALA A 462 32.30 -14.74 10.04
N THR A 463 33.08 -15.50 9.25
CA THR A 463 34.35 -16.09 9.70
C THR A 463 35.33 -15.02 10.16
N TYR A 464 35.50 -13.95 9.38
CA TYR A 464 36.43 -12.87 9.73
C TYR A 464 35.99 -12.09 10.96
N VAL A 465 34.72 -11.68 11.02
CA VAL A 465 34.17 -10.94 12.17
C VAL A 465 34.30 -11.77 13.44
N TRP A 466 34.01 -13.08 13.38
CA TRP A 466 34.16 -13.98 14.52
C TRP A 466 35.62 -14.12 14.97
N ALA A 467 36.54 -14.38 14.03
CA ALA A 467 37.96 -14.56 14.35
C ALA A 467 38.56 -13.30 15.01
N ARG A 468 38.26 -12.11 14.46
CA ARG A 468 38.73 -10.83 15.02
C ARG A 468 38.08 -10.50 16.35
N ALA A 469 36.78 -10.77 16.50
CA ALA A 469 36.11 -10.53 17.77
C ALA A 469 36.66 -11.44 18.87
N LYS A 470 36.95 -12.71 18.57
CA LYS A 470 37.56 -13.68 19.48
C LYS A 470 38.96 -13.25 19.92
N GLU A 471 39.77 -12.78 18.97
CA GLU A 471 41.11 -12.22 19.23
C GLU A 471 41.03 -11.01 20.19
N ARG A 472 40.11 -10.07 19.95
CA ARG A 472 39.94 -8.86 20.78
C ARG A 472 39.32 -9.15 22.14
N SER A 473 38.39 -10.09 22.22
CA SER A 473 37.73 -10.47 23.47
C SER A 473 38.64 -11.31 24.37
N LYS A 474 39.78 -11.81 23.86
CA LYS A 474 40.67 -12.75 24.56
C LYS A 474 39.90 -13.96 25.09
N ASP A 475 39.00 -14.50 24.25
CA ASP A 475 38.10 -15.61 24.57
C ASP A 475 37.08 -15.35 25.70
N ASP A 476 36.90 -14.10 26.16
CA ASP A 476 35.86 -13.74 27.13
C ASP A 476 34.46 -13.76 26.46
N PRO A 477 33.57 -14.70 26.83
CA PRO A 477 32.24 -14.81 26.21
C PRO A 477 31.39 -13.56 26.46
N LYS A 478 31.60 -12.85 27.58
CA LYS A 478 30.82 -11.65 27.94
C LYS A 478 31.18 -10.46 27.06
N LYS A 479 32.42 -10.39 26.56
CA LYS A 479 32.90 -9.31 25.67
C LYS A 479 32.75 -9.64 24.20
N LEU A 480 32.67 -10.93 23.84
CA LEU A 480 32.63 -11.39 22.46
C LEU A 480 31.49 -10.73 21.65
N ALA A 481 30.30 -10.60 22.21
CA ALA A 481 29.17 -9.96 21.53
C ALA A 481 29.45 -8.49 21.20
N THR A 482 29.96 -7.72 22.16
CA THR A 482 30.32 -6.31 21.98
C THR A 482 31.47 -6.13 20.99
N GLU A 483 32.48 -7.00 21.03
CA GLU A 483 33.59 -6.95 20.07
C GLU A 483 33.14 -7.32 18.65
N ARG A 484 32.20 -8.25 18.49
CA ARG A 484 31.59 -8.55 17.18
C ARG A 484 30.88 -7.33 16.60
N GLU A 485 30.11 -6.62 17.41
CA GLU A 485 29.45 -5.37 17.01
C GLU A 485 30.47 -4.32 16.56
N HIS A 486 31.51 -4.07 17.37
CA HIS A 486 32.55 -3.10 17.05
C HIS A 486 33.33 -3.45 15.77
N VAL A 487 33.70 -4.72 15.59
CA VAL A 487 34.38 -5.18 14.38
C VAL A 487 33.48 -5.00 13.16
N ALA A 488 32.22 -5.44 13.22
CA ALA A 488 31.28 -5.30 12.12
C ALA A 488 31.01 -3.83 11.77
N GLN A 489 30.87 -2.95 12.78
CA GLN A 489 30.70 -1.51 12.60
C GLN A 489 31.89 -0.85 11.89
N SER A 490 33.12 -1.12 12.35
CA SER A 490 34.34 -0.55 11.74
C SER A 490 34.43 -0.95 10.27
N LEU A 491 34.28 -2.25 10.00
CA LEU A 491 34.33 -2.79 8.65
C LEU A 491 33.21 -2.23 7.77
N PHE A 492 31.99 -2.07 8.31
CA PHE A 492 30.88 -1.50 7.55
C PHE A 492 31.20 -0.10 7.04
N LEU A 493 31.75 0.76 7.90
CA LEU A 493 32.18 2.11 7.53
C LEU A 493 33.33 2.10 6.53
N GLU A 494 34.32 1.22 6.75
CA GLU A 494 35.47 1.04 5.87
C GLU A 494 35.07 0.59 4.46
N PHE A 495 34.23 -0.42 4.33
CA PHE A 495 33.77 -0.91 3.03
C PHE A 495 32.81 0.08 2.36
N ARG A 496 31.98 0.78 3.13
CA ARG A 496 31.05 1.78 2.60
C ARG A 496 31.78 2.92 1.89
N SER A 497 32.89 3.41 2.44
CA SER A 497 33.62 4.56 1.88
C SER A 497 34.43 4.23 0.62
N ARG A 498 34.92 3.00 0.48
CA ARG A 498 35.80 2.57 -0.63
C ARG A 498 35.01 2.26 -1.92
N ARG A 499 35.63 2.47 -3.08
CA ARG A 499 35.03 2.18 -4.39
C ARG A 499 36.00 1.44 -5.29
N ASP A 500 35.47 0.81 -6.33
CA ASP A 500 36.24 0.23 -7.44
C ASP A 500 37.41 -0.64 -6.97
N GLN A 501 38.64 -0.33 -7.42
CA GLN A 501 39.83 -1.11 -7.09
C GLN A 501 40.19 -1.05 -5.60
N GLU A 502 39.99 0.09 -4.94
CA GLU A 502 40.24 0.20 -3.49
C GLU A 502 39.31 -0.70 -2.68
N PHE A 503 38.08 -0.90 -3.15
CA PHE A 503 37.17 -1.88 -2.55
C PHE A 503 37.71 -3.31 -2.73
N VAL A 504 38.15 -3.67 -3.93
CA VAL A 504 38.67 -5.01 -4.24
C VAL A 504 39.91 -5.32 -3.41
N ASP A 505 40.86 -4.39 -3.36
CA ASP A 505 42.12 -4.55 -2.61
C ASP A 505 41.85 -4.68 -1.11
N HIS A 506 40.94 -3.86 -0.57
CA HIS A 506 40.54 -3.92 0.84
C HIS A 506 39.76 -5.20 1.16
N PHE A 507 38.87 -5.64 0.27
CA PHE A 507 38.12 -6.89 0.41
C PHE A 507 39.06 -8.09 0.49
N ALA A 508 39.98 -8.19 -0.48
CA ALA A 508 40.96 -9.27 -0.54
C ALA A 508 41.89 -9.24 0.69
N GLY A 509 42.46 -8.07 1.01
CA GLY A 509 43.37 -7.92 2.15
C GLY A 509 42.71 -8.16 3.50
N THR A 510 41.42 -7.87 3.64
CA THR A 510 40.68 -8.06 4.90
C THR A 510 40.24 -9.51 5.06
N PHE A 511 39.40 -10.03 4.16
CA PHE A 511 38.73 -11.31 4.40
C PHE A 511 39.64 -12.52 4.21
N PHE A 512 40.73 -12.42 3.44
CA PHE A 512 41.71 -13.52 3.30
C PHE A 512 42.86 -13.44 4.30
N ALA A 513 42.85 -12.48 5.23
CA ALA A 513 43.80 -12.44 6.36
C ALA A 513 43.53 -13.53 7.42
N VAL A 514 42.39 -14.21 7.34
CA VAL A 514 42.04 -15.38 8.16
C VAL A 514 41.86 -16.59 7.25
N GLY A 515 42.05 -17.80 7.78
CA GLY A 515 41.82 -19.03 7.02
C GLY A 515 40.37 -19.12 6.55
N GLN A 516 40.17 -19.13 5.23
CA GLN A 516 38.85 -19.26 4.59
C GLN A 516 38.72 -20.64 3.95
N TRP A 517 37.57 -21.28 4.15
CA TRP A 517 37.26 -22.55 3.51
C TRP A 517 36.42 -22.33 2.25
N PHE A 518 36.89 -22.92 1.15
CA PHE A 518 36.17 -22.97 -0.12
C PHE A 518 35.94 -24.43 -0.47
N GLU A 519 34.69 -24.78 -0.71
CA GLU A 519 34.33 -26.12 -1.12
C GLU A 519 34.62 -26.29 -2.62
N ARG A 520 35.25 -27.41 -2.97
CA ARG A 520 35.77 -27.65 -4.33
C ARG A 520 34.68 -28.13 -5.30
N SER A 521 33.68 -28.84 -4.81
CA SER A 521 32.52 -29.32 -5.59
C SER A 521 31.61 -28.18 -6.05
N SER A 522 31.75 -27.01 -5.45
CA SER A 522 30.82 -25.89 -5.56
C SER A 522 31.33 -24.70 -6.36
N ASN A 523 32.58 -24.72 -6.84
CA ASN A 523 33.24 -23.62 -7.54
C ASN A 523 33.17 -22.27 -6.82
N ASP A 524 33.03 -22.25 -5.48
CA ASP A 524 32.85 -21.01 -4.69
C ASP A 524 33.99 -20.00 -4.92
N PHE A 525 35.23 -20.50 -5.04
CA PHE A 525 36.40 -19.67 -5.30
C PHE A 525 36.35 -19.04 -6.70
N GLU A 526 35.91 -19.78 -7.71
CA GLU A 526 35.80 -19.29 -9.09
C GLU A 526 34.71 -18.21 -9.21
N VAL A 527 33.56 -18.41 -8.57
CA VAL A 527 32.48 -17.40 -8.51
C VAL A 527 32.99 -16.09 -7.92
N LEU A 528 33.62 -16.16 -6.75
CA LEU A 528 34.10 -14.98 -6.04
C LEU A 528 35.24 -14.27 -6.79
N SER A 529 36.22 -15.04 -7.27
CA SER A 529 37.35 -14.50 -8.04
C SER A 529 36.89 -13.84 -9.33
N THR A 530 35.89 -14.41 -10.01
CA THR A 530 35.25 -13.78 -11.18
C THR A 530 34.67 -12.42 -10.80
N CYS A 531 33.93 -12.32 -9.70
CA CYS A 531 33.35 -11.03 -9.25
C CYS A 531 34.40 -9.99 -8.84
N LEU A 532 35.55 -10.41 -8.32
CA LEU A 532 36.66 -9.52 -7.93
C LEU A 532 37.48 -9.04 -9.14
N ILE A 533 37.74 -9.93 -10.11
CA ILE A 533 38.58 -9.65 -11.29
C ILE A 533 37.80 -8.91 -12.37
N ASP A 534 36.51 -9.23 -12.53
CA ASP A 534 35.65 -8.61 -13.54
C ASP A 534 35.70 -7.08 -13.42
N ARG A 535 35.94 -6.41 -14.54
CA ARG A 535 35.98 -4.94 -14.62
C ARG A 535 34.58 -4.34 -14.75
N ASN A 536 33.55 -5.17 -14.85
CA ASN A 536 32.16 -4.74 -14.81
C ASN A 536 31.84 -4.09 -13.46
N ALA A 537 31.54 -2.79 -13.50
CA ALA A 537 31.20 -1.99 -12.33
C ALA A 537 29.99 -2.54 -11.55
N ASP A 538 29.02 -3.14 -12.25
CA ASP A 538 27.79 -3.64 -11.64
C ASP A 538 28.06 -4.84 -10.73
N ARG A 539 28.91 -5.78 -11.16
CA ARG A 539 29.27 -6.95 -10.33
C ARG A 539 30.08 -6.59 -9.10
N ARG A 540 30.96 -5.58 -9.22
CA ARG A 540 31.68 -5.04 -8.05
C ARG A 540 30.74 -4.33 -7.08
N ALA A 541 29.77 -3.59 -7.60
CA ALA A 541 28.73 -2.94 -6.79
C ALA A 541 27.86 -3.97 -6.05
N ASP A 542 27.49 -5.08 -6.72
CA ASP A 542 26.78 -6.20 -6.09
C ASP A 542 27.59 -6.83 -4.96
N LEU A 543 28.86 -7.15 -5.20
CA LEU A 543 29.76 -7.71 -4.19
C LEU A 543 29.90 -6.77 -2.98
N LYS A 544 30.06 -5.47 -3.22
CA LYS A 544 30.09 -4.46 -2.15
C LYS A 544 28.79 -4.44 -1.36
N THR A 545 27.65 -4.46 -2.05
CA THR A 545 26.33 -4.42 -1.41
C THR A 545 26.09 -5.66 -0.55
N LEU A 546 26.44 -6.84 -1.05
CA LEU A 546 26.38 -8.09 -0.30
C LEU A 546 27.34 -8.09 0.88
N THR A 547 28.53 -7.48 0.75
CA THR A 547 29.48 -7.33 1.87
C THR A 547 28.88 -6.49 3.00
N LEU A 548 28.27 -5.35 2.67
CA LEU A 548 27.61 -4.49 3.65
C LEU A 548 26.39 -5.18 4.29
N ALA A 549 25.61 -5.92 3.50
CA ALA A 549 24.50 -6.74 4.00
C ALA A 549 24.99 -7.83 4.96
N ALA A 550 26.04 -8.57 4.61
CA ALA A 550 26.63 -9.59 5.46
C ALA A 550 27.20 -9.01 6.75
N LEU A 551 27.83 -7.83 6.71
CA LEU A 551 28.31 -7.12 7.91
C LEU A 551 27.15 -6.69 8.82
N SER A 552 26.04 -6.26 8.22
CA SER A 552 24.81 -5.94 8.96
C SER A 552 24.30 -7.17 9.72
N ALA A 553 24.20 -8.33 9.05
CA ALA A 553 23.81 -9.60 9.67
C ALA A 553 24.80 -10.06 10.76
N ALA A 554 26.11 -10.00 10.48
CA ALA A 554 27.16 -10.47 11.38
C ALA A 554 27.30 -9.64 12.67
N SER A 555 26.81 -8.40 12.66
CA SER A 555 26.82 -7.50 13.81
C SER A 555 25.93 -7.97 14.96
N TYR A 556 24.93 -8.81 14.69
CA TYR A 556 24.01 -9.29 15.72
C TYR A 556 24.50 -10.57 16.37
N THR A 557 24.39 -10.62 17.70
CA THR A 557 24.50 -11.85 18.48
C THR A 557 23.21 -12.02 19.28
N PRO A 558 22.48 -13.15 19.14
CA PRO A 558 21.36 -13.44 20.03
C PRO A 558 21.86 -13.41 21.48
N LYS A 559 21.24 -12.60 22.33
CA LYS A 559 21.45 -12.75 23.77
C LYS A 559 20.79 -14.07 24.16
N GLU A 560 21.55 -14.99 24.75
CA GLU A 560 20.95 -16.14 25.43
C GLU A 560 19.91 -15.59 26.40
N GLN A 561 18.65 -15.99 26.21
CA GLN A 561 17.63 -15.78 27.22
C GLN A 561 18.10 -16.58 28.44
N ASN A 562 18.66 -15.90 29.43
CA ASN A 562 18.73 -16.47 30.77
C ASN A 562 17.30 -16.87 31.11
N GLY A 563 17.08 -18.18 31.26
CA GLY A 563 15.82 -18.70 31.77
C GLY A 563 15.65 -18.26 33.20
N ASP A 564 15.02 -17.11 33.41
CA ASP A 564 14.28 -16.85 34.63
C ASP A 564 12.93 -17.58 34.48
N GLN A 565 12.98 -18.89 34.72
CA GLN A 565 11.84 -19.59 35.28
C GLN A 565 11.81 -19.30 36.78
N SER A 566 10.88 -18.44 37.18
CA SER A 566 10.11 -18.56 38.44
C SER A 566 8.95 -17.59 38.42
#